data_AF-A0A5E6SUE7-F1
#
_entry.id   AF-A0A5E6SUE7-F1
#
_cell.length_a   1.000
_cell.length_b   1.000
_cell.length_c   1.000
_cell.angle_alpha   90.00
_cell.angle_beta   90.00
_cell.angle_gamma   90.00
#
_symmetry.space_group_name_H-M   'P 1'
#
loop_
_entity.id
_entity.type
_entity.pdbx_description
1 polymer ?
#
loop_
_entity_poly.entity_id
_entity_poly.type
_entity_poly.pdbx_seq_one_letter_code
_entity_poly.pdbx_strand_id
1 'polypeptide(L)'
;MIAGASDWPVSSPNPWNAIAQAMTRKGPLGVLNAEESVDRQLMFQAYTLNAAKALRLERQIGSLAPGKQADLIVLDRDVFKVSAQELFDTKVLKTYFAGKQVYASES
;
A
#
# COMPACT_ATOMS: atom_id res chain seq x y z
N MET A 1 6.04 15.68 0.68
CA MET A 1 5.00 14.62 0.60
C MET A 1 5.31 13.78 -0.62
N ILE A 2 5.30 12.45 -0.50
CA ILE A 2 5.45 11.52 -1.63
C ILE A 2 4.10 10.82 -1.85
N ALA A 3 3.70 10.63 -3.11
CA ALA A 3 2.52 9.86 -3.50
C ALA A 3 2.95 8.71 -4.41
N GLY A 4 2.40 7.52 -4.19
CA GLY A 4 2.69 6.32 -4.97
C GLY A 4 1.67 6.11 -6.09
N ALA A 5 2.12 5.52 -7.19
CA ALA A 5 1.29 5.02 -8.28
C ALA A 5 1.97 3.78 -8.89
N SER A 6 1.21 2.86 -9.48
CA SER A 6 1.76 1.63 -10.08
C SER A 6 2.11 1.78 -11.56
N ASP A 7 1.50 2.73 -12.27
CA ASP A 7 1.53 2.76 -13.74
C ASP A 7 1.02 1.44 -14.37
N TRP A 8 0.03 0.79 -13.73
CA TRP A 8 -0.63 -0.39 -14.27
C TRP A 8 -1.24 -0.07 -15.66
N PRO A 9 -1.05 -0.91 -16.68
CA PRO A 9 -0.55 -2.30 -16.62
C PRO A 9 0.94 -2.50 -16.88
N VAL A 10 1.76 -1.44 -16.91
CA VAL A 10 3.22 -1.55 -17.13
C VAL A 10 3.91 -2.28 -15.97
N SER A 11 3.44 -2.07 -14.75
CA SER A 11 3.91 -2.78 -13.55
C SER A 11 2.76 -3.31 -12.71
N SER A 12 3.04 -4.15 -11.70
CA SER A 12 2.02 -4.76 -10.82
C SER A 12 1.15 -3.70 -10.13
N PRO A 13 -0.18 -3.90 -10.00
CA PRO A 13 -1.05 -2.96 -9.29
C PRO A 13 -0.99 -3.18 -7.78
N ASN A 14 -0.27 -4.21 -7.30
CA ASN A 14 -0.21 -4.58 -5.89
C ASN A 14 0.68 -3.57 -5.12
N PRO A 15 0.12 -2.75 -4.22
CA PRO A 15 0.89 -1.73 -3.51
C PRO A 15 1.91 -2.34 -2.54
N TRP A 16 1.68 -3.56 -2.04
CA TRP A 16 2.62 -4.23 -1.13
C TRP A 16 3.96 -4.52 -1.80
N ASN A 17 3.94 -4.90 -3.08
CA ASN A 17 5.14 -5.08 -3.89
C ASN A 17 5.89 -3.76 -4.03
N ALA A 18 5.18 -2.66 -4.30
CA ALA A 18 5.80 -1.35 -4.45
C ALA A 18 6.41 -0.83 -3.13
N ILE A 19 5.71 -1.01 -2.00
CA ILE A 19 6.21 -0.65 -0.67
C ILE A 19 7.47 -1.46 -0.34
N ALA A 20 7.42 -2.79 -0.50
CA ALA A 20 8.56 -3.67 -0.23
C ALA A 20 9.76 -3.38 -1.16
N GLN A 21 9.51 -3.11 -2.44
CA GLN A 21 10.53 -2.74 -3.41
C GLN A 21 11.19 -1.41 -3.06
N ALA A 22 10.42 -0.41 -2.63
CA ALA A 22 10.94 0.89 -2.24
C ALA A 22 11.78 0.84 -0.95
N MET A 23 11.43 -0.05 -0.02
CA MET A 23 12.19 -0.30 1.20
C MET A 23 13.49 -1.09 0.96
N THR A 24 13.45 -2.09 0.08
CA THR A 24 14.57 -3.02 -0.09
C THR A 24 15.52 -2.61 -1.21
N ARG A 25 14.99 -1.94 -2.24
CA ARG A 25 15.69 -1.58 -3.48
C ARG A 25 16.33 -2.78 -4.20
N LYS A 26 15.96 -4.01 -3.83
CA LYS A 26 16.54 -5.26 -4.36
C LYS A 26 15.98 -5.55 -5.74
N GLY A 27 16.85 -5.80 -6.71
CA GLY A 27 16.50 -6.24 -8.05
C GLY A 27 17.38 -7.40 -8.52
N PRO A 28 17.17 -7.88 -9.75
CA PRO A 28 17.94 -9.00 -10.31
C PRO A 28 19.44 -8.72 -10.45
N LEU A 29 19.83 -7.44 -10.51
CA LEU A 29 21.23 -6.99 -10.61
C LEU A 29 21.83 -6.57 -9.25
N GLY A 30 21.14 -6.86 -8.14
CA GLY A 30 21.53 -6.42 -6.79
C GLY A 30 20.69 -5.25 -6.27
N VAL A 31 21.20 -4.53 -5.28
CA VAL A 31 20.50 -3.41 -4.65
C VAL A 31 20.77 -2.12 -5.43
N LEU A 32 19.71 -1.46 -5.92
CA LEU A 32 19.81 -0.22 -6.68
C LEU A 32 19.76 0.99 -5.75
N ASN A 33 20.81 1.80 -5.69
CA ASN A 33 20.88 3.03 -4.88
C ASN A 33 20.36 2.80 -3.45
N ALA A 34 21.09 2.01 -2.66
CA ALA A 34 20.66 1.61 -1.31
C ALA A 34 20.30 2.81 -0.41
N GLU A 35 20.98 3.95 -0.59
CA GLU A 35 20.75 5.19 0.14
C GLU A 35 19.38 5.85 -0.16
N GLU A 36 18.76 5.52 -1.29
CA GLU A 36 17.42 5.99 -1.67
C GLU A 36 16.29 5.09 -1.14
N SER A 37 16.61 4.11 -0.30
CA SER A 37 15.61 3.28 0.37
C SER A 37 14.71 4.15 1.25
N VAL A 38 13.41 3.91 1.19
CA VAL A 38 12.41 4.71 1.92
C VAL A 38 11.75 3.92 3.04
N ASP A 39 11.41 4.64 4.10
CA ASP A 39 10.74 4.08 5.27
C ASP A 39 9.35 3.51 4.96
N ARG A 40 8.97 2.48 5.70
CA ARG A 40 7.68 1.79 5.59
C ARG A 40 6.51 2.73 5.79
N GLN A 41 6.54 3.54 6.85
CA GLN A 41 5.43 4.43 7.19
C GLN A 41 5.23 5.50 6.12
N LEU A 42 6.33 6.03 5.58
CA LEU A 42 6.31 6.96 4.47
C LEU A 42 5.65 6.34 3.22
N MET A 43 6.05 5.12 2.84
CA MET A 43 5.48 4.43 1.67
C MET A 43 4.03 3.97 1.89
N PHE A 44 3.67 3.57 3.10
CA PHE A 44 2.28 3.28 3.46
C PHE A 44 1.39 4.52 3.29
N GLN A 45 1.87 5.70 3.75
CA GLN A 45 1.18 6.97 3.52
C GLN A 45 1.14 7.34 2.04
N ALA A 46 2.20 7.04 1.27
CA ALA A 46 2.29 7.31 -0.17
C ALA A 46 1.15 6.64 -0.94
N TYR A 47 0.79 5.41 -0.58
CA TYR A 47 -0.30 4.63 -1.20
C TYR A 47 -1.67 4.79 -0.53
N THR A 48 -1.79 5.63 0.52
CA THR A 48 -3.06 5.89 1.21
C THR A 48 -3.36 7.39 1.25
N LEU A 49 -3.01 8.06 2.34
CA LEU A 49 -3.40 9.43 2.60
C LEU A 49 -2.76 10.42 1.62
N ASN A 50 -1.51 10.21 1.21
CA ASN A 50 -0.81 11.16 0.33
C ASN A 50 -1.29 11.04 -1.12
N ALA A 51 -1.65 9.84 -1.59
CA ALA A 51 -2.33 9.67 -2.88
C ALA A 51 -3.68 10.40 -2.89
N ALA A 52 -4.47 10.27 -1.82
CA ALA A 52 -5.73 11.00 -1.68
C ALA A 52 -5.51 12.53 -1.68
N LYS A 53 -4.47 13.03 -1.00
CA LYS A 53 -4.10 14.46 -1.01
C LYS A 53 -3.69 14.94 -2.40
N ALA A 54 -2.93 14.15 -3.15
CA ALA A 54 -2.53 14.49 -4.51
C ALA A 54 -3.74 14.68 -5.44
N LEU A 55 -4.83 13.95 -5.17
CA LEU A 55 -6.11 14.06 -5.88
C LEU A 55 -7.08 15.08 -5.26
N ARG A 56 -6.71 15.75 -4.15
CA ARG A 56 -7.58 16.64 -3.35
C ARG A 56 -8.82 15.94 -2.77
N LEU A 57 -8.71 14.65 -2.50
CA LEU A 57 -9.77 13.80 -1.95
C LEU A 57 -9.50 13.37 -0.50
N GLU A 58 -8.53 13.98 0.18
CA GLU A 58 -8.13 13.60 1.54
C GLU A 58 -9.21 13.85 2.60
N ARG A 59 -10.28 14.59 2.29
CA ARG A 59 -11.46 14.72 3.15
C ARG A 59 -12.47 13.57 2.95
N GLN A 60 -12.35 12.81 1.88
CA GLN A 60 -13.28 11.75 1.49
C GLN A 60 -12.68 10.36 1.69
N ILE A 61 -11.41 10.16 1.34
CA ILE A 61 -10.75 8.84 1.32
C ILE A 61 -9.32 8.89 1.91
N GLY A 62 -8.59 7.77 1.83
CA GLY A 62 -7.16 7.66 2.13
C GLY A 62 -6.78 7.51 3.60
N SER A 63 -7.75 7.53 4.53
CA SER A 63 -7.53 7.15 5.93
C SER A 63 -8.83 6.70 6.59
N LEU A 64 -8.73 5.92 7.67
CA LEU A 64 -9.88 5.55 8.49
C LEU A 64 -10.13 6.63 9.53
N ALA A 65 -11.19 7.42 9.32
CA ALA A 65 -11.63 8.46 10.25
C ALA A 65 -13.14 8.69 10.09
N PRO A 66 -13.86 9.12 11.14
CA PRO A 66 -15.27 9.49 11.03
C PRO A 66 -15.52 10.52 9.92
N GLY A 67 -16.60 10.33 9.17
CA GLY A 67 -17.00 11.21 8.05
C GLY A 67 -16.37 10.87 6.69
N LYS A 68 -15.41 9.94 6.63
CA LYS A 68 -14.84 9.43 5.38
C LYS A 68 -15.58 8.21 4.83
N GLN A 69 -15.36 7.90 3.56
CA GLN A 69 -15.87 6.67 2.95
C GLN A 69 -15.26 5.45 3.65
N ALA A 70 -16.10 4.44 3.91
CA ALA A 70 -15.71 3.20 4.56
C ALA A 70 -15.03 2.23 3.57
N ASP A 71 -13.92 2.68 2.99
CA ASP A 71 -13.03 1.89 2.14
C ASP A 71 -11.90 1.33 3.00
N LEU A 72 -11.89 0.01 3.20
CA LEU A 72 -10.89 -0.64 4.02
C LEU A 72 -10.62 -2.07 3.57
N ILE A 73 -9.45 -2.55 3.94
CA ILE A 73 -9.04 -3.93 3.72
C ILE A 73 -8.67 -4.59 5.04
N VAL A 74 -8.88 -5.89 5.11
CA VAL A 74 -8.38 -6.75 6.20
C VAL A 74 -7.22 -7.54 5.66
N LEU A 75 -6.10 -7.56 6.38
CA LEU A 75 -4.86 -8.20 5.96
C LEU A 75 -4.59 -9.46 6.78
N ASP A 76 -3.80 -10.37 6.22
CA ASP A 76 -3.38 -11.62 6.86
C ASP A 76 -2.29 -11.41 7.93
N ARG A 77 -1.70 -10.22 7.99
CA ARG A 77 -0.57 -9.89 8.86
C ARG A 77 -0.57 -8.42 9.29
N ASP A 78 0.13 -8.13 10.37
CA ASP A 78 0.47 -6.76 10.76
C ASP A 78 1.64 -6.25 9.91
N VAL A 79 1.33 -5.52 8.84
CA VAL A 79 2.30 -5.00 7.88
C VAL A 79 3.33 -4.05 8.49
N PHE A 80 3.10 -3.53 9.71
CA PHE A 80 4.07 -2.68 10.40
C PHE A 80 5.10 -3.47 11.21
N LYS A 81 4.89 -4.77 11.44
CA LYS A 81 5.78 -5.62 12.25
C LYS A 81 6.57 -6.65 11.47
N VAL A 82 6.08 -7.07 10.31
CA VAL A 82 6.79 -8.03 9.46
C VAL A 82 8.06 -7.43 8.84
N SER A 83 8.96 -8.26 8.33
CA SER A 83 10.13 -7.82 7.58
C SER A 83 9.73 -7.19 6.23
N ALA A 84 10.66 -6.46 5.60
CA ALA A 84 10.43 -5.92 4.26
C ALA A 84 10.24 -7.02 3.20
N GLN A 85 10.84 -8.19 3.39
CA GLN A 85 10.69 -9.34 2.49
C GLN A 85 9.28 -9.94 2.62
N GLU A 86 8.77 -10.10 3.84
CA GLU A 86 7.43 -10.64 4.10
C GLU A 86 6.30 -9.69 3.66
N LEU A 87 6.59 -8.42 3.37
CA LEU A 87 5.59 -7.51 2.81
C LEU A 87 5.13 -7.95 1.42
N PHE A 88 6.01 -8.55 0.60
CA PHE A 88 5.65 -9.08 -0.73
C PHE A 88 4.54 -10.14 -0.66
N ASP A 89 4.48 -10.88 0.44
CA ASP A 89 3.53 -11.97 0.64
C ASP A 89 2.22 -11.51 1.32
N THR A 90 2.04 -10.20 1.55
CA THR A 90 0.83 -9.66 2.18
C THR A 90 -0.41 -10.00 1.38
N LYS A 91 -1.38 -10.64 2.03
CA LYS A 91 -2.66 -11.01 1.42
C LYS A 91 -3.78 -10.13 1.96
N VAL A 92 -4.61 -9.65 1.04
CA VAL A 92 -5.89 -9.04 1.39
C VAL A 92 -6.89 -10.16 1.63
N LEU A 93 -7.38 -10.30 2.86
CA LEU A 93 -8.39 -11.29 3.24
C LEU A 93 -9.80 -10.81 2.90
N LYS A 94 -10.06 -9.51 3.06
CA LYS A 94 -11.35 -8.88 2.76
C LYS A 94 -11.17 -7.47 2.23
N THR A 95 -12.04 -7.05 1.33
CA THR A 95 -12.13 -5.66 0.87
C THR A 95 -13.55 -5.15 1.09
N TYR A 96 -13.65 -3.98 1.69
CA TYR A 96 -14.89 -3.22 1.83
C TYR A 96 -14.78 -1.96 1.00
N PHE A 97 -15.80 -1.69 0.19
CA PHE A 97 -15.94 -0.49 -0.60
C PHE A 97 -17.24 0.21 -0.22
N ALA A 98 -17.16 1.46 0.21
CA ALA A 98 -18.27 2.23 0.77
C ALA A 98 -19.06 1.45 1.84
N GLY A 99 -18.36 0.70 2.70
CA GLY A 99 -18.96 -0.08 3.79
C GLY A 99 -19.56 -1.44 3.37
N LYS A 100 -19.54 -1.79 2.08
CA LYS A 100 -20.00 -3.10 1.59
C LYS A 100 -18.82 -4.00 1.33
N GLN A 101 -18.87 -5.25 1.82
CA GLN A 101 -17.85 -6.25 1.47
C GLN A 101 -17.98 -6.60 -0.01
N VAL A 102 -16.92 -6.36 -0.78
CA VAL A 102 -16.87 -6.64 -2.23
C VAL A 102 -15.91 -7.78 -2.58
N TYR A 103 -15.05 -8.17 -1.64
CA TYR A 103 -14.12 -9.27 -1.80
C TYR A 103 -13.91 -10.00 -0.48
N ALA A 104 -13.76 -11.31 -0.55
CA ALA A 104 -13.24 -12.16 0.51
C ALA A 104 -12.35 -13.23 -0.14
N SER A 105 -11.19 -13.51 0.45
CA SER A 105 -10.34 -14.61 0.02
C SER A 105 -11.05 -15.95 0.28
N GLU A 106 -10.95 -16.88 -0.65
CA GLU A 106 -11.35 -18.28 -0.41
C GLU A 106 -10.46 -18.89 0.68
N SER A 107 -11.01 -19.84 1.44
CA SER A 107 -10.32 -20.53 2.55
C SER A 107 -9.37 -21.60 2.05
#